data_AF-A0A929YQM5-F1
#
_entry.id   AF-A0A929YQM5-F1
#
_cell.length_a   1.000
_cell.length_b   1.000
_cell.length_c   1.000
_cell.angle_alpha   90.00
_cell.angle_beta   90.00
_cell.angle_gamma   90.00
#
_symmetry.space_group_name_H-M   'P 1'
#
loop_
_entity.id
_entity.type
_entity.pdbx_description
1 polymer ?
#
loop_
_entity_poly.entity_id
_entity_poly.type
_entity_poly.pdbx_seq_one_letter_code
_entity_poly.pdbx_strand_id
1 'polypeptide(L)'
;MMAIPINVEELLRQRVIENARIEYKADWNPEPILHSITAFANDFDNLGGGYIVIGVGEQNGYPRFPVKGLEKNILDTIQKEVFNKCNFIEPRYIPVIEPALIDGRDVLI
;
A
#
# COMPACT_ATOMS: atom_id res chain seq x y z
N MET A 1 7.39 18.30 -2.29
CA MET A 1 6.69 17.18 -2.95
C MET A 1 7.64 15.99 -2.86
N MET A 2 7.39 15.06 -1.94
CA MET A 2 8.16 13.82 -1.83
C MET A 2 7.43 12.80 -2.67
N ALA A 3 7.96 12.51 -3.85
CA ALA A 3 7.52 11.36 -4.64
C ALA A 3 8.08 10.10 -3.97
N ILE A 4 7.35 8.99 -3.97
CA ILE A 4 7.93 7.72 -3.53
C ILE A 4 9.12 7.43 -4.46
N PRO A 5 10.35 7.28 -3.95
CA PRO A 5 11.56 7.18 -4.78
C PRO A 5 11.70 5.84 -5.51
N ILE A 6 10.63 5.04 -5.62
CA ILE A 6 10.66 3.69 -6.18
C ILE A 6 9.67 3.56 -7.33
N ASN A 7 10.13 2.96 -8.43
CA ASN A 7 9.25 2.59 -9.52
C ASN A 7 8.41 1.39 -9.06
N VAL A 8 7.12 1.62 -8.87
CA VAL A 8 6.16 0.67 -8.33
C VAL A 8 6.04 -0.57 -9.19
N GLU A 9 6.09 -0.38 -10.52
CA GLU A 9 6.05 -1.50 -11.45
C GLU A 9 7.28 -2.39 -11.28
N GLU A 10 8.46 -1.80 -11.06
CA GLU A 10 9.68 -2.53 -10.74
C GLU A 10 9.63 -3.16 -9.35
N LEU A 11 8.99 -2.52 -8.37
CA LEU A 11 8.78 -3.08 -7.03
C LEU A 11 7.92 -4.36 -7.09
N LEU A 12 6.85 -4.36 -7.89
CA LEU A 12 6.03 -5.55 -8.10
C LEU A 12 6.74 -6.63 -8.92
N ARG A 13 7.54 -6.24 -9.92
CA ARG A 13 8.12 -7.18 -10.90
C ARG A 13 9.49 -7.72 -10.52
N GLN A 14 10.36 -6.92 -9.90
CA GLN A 14 11.78 -7.26 -9.72
C GLN A 14 12.14 -7.81 -8.34
N ARG A 15 11.18 -8.04 -7.42
CA ARG A 15 11.48 -8.60 -6.07
C ARG A 15 12.59 -7.84 -5.32
N VAL A 16 12.75 -6.54 -5.58
CA VAL A 16 13.89 -5.74 -5.09
C VAL A 16 13.75 -5.41 -3.61
N ILE A 17 12.52 -5.42 -3.08
CA ILE A 17 12.29 -5.36 -1.64
C ILE A 17 11.99 -6.79 -1.18
N GLU A 18 12.76 -7.26 -0.21
CA GLU A 18 12.48 -8.49 0.51
C GLU A 18 10.97 -8.58 0.83
N ASN A 19 10.32 -9.70 0.49
CA ASN A 19 8.87 -9.91 0.64
C ASN A 19 8.28 -9.51 2.01
N ALA A 20 9.11 -9.35 3.03
CA ALA A 20 8.73 -8.94 4.38
C ALA A 20 8.17 -7.49 4.49
N ARG A 21 8.28 -6.64 3.47
CA ARG A 21 7.98 -5.19 3.59
C ARG A 21 6.89 -4.67 2.67
N ILE A 22 6.27 -5.54 1.87
CA ILE A 22 5.18 -5.15 0.98
C ILE A 22 3.99 -6.06 1.27
N GLU A 23 2.84 -5.45 1.50
CA GLU A 23 1.60 -6.19 1.66
C GLU A 23 0.62 -5.86 0.54
N TYR A 24 0.02 -6.90 -0.05
CA TYR A 24 -0.91 -6.77 -1.17
C TYR A 24 -2.35 -6.94 -0.68
N LYS A 25 -3.21 -5.96 -1.01
CA LYS A 25 -4.65 -6.01 -0.74
C LYS A 25 -5.42 -5.88 -2.04
N ALA A 26 -6.23 -6.87 -2.36
CA ALA A 26 -7.03 -6.85 -3.59
C ALA A 26 -8.03 -5.69 -3.63
N ASP A 27 -8.53 -5.27 -2.47
CA ASP A 27 -9.60 -4.30 -2.30
C ASP A 27 -9.34 -3.40 -1.09
N TRP A 28 -10.05 -2.27 -1.05
CA TRP A 28 -10.10 -1.42 0.14
C TRP A 28 -10.93 -2.08 1.25
N ASN A 29 -10.29 -2.35 2.38
CA ASN A 29 -10.95 -2.66 3.65
C ASN A 29 -10.16 -1.98 4.78
N PRO A 30 -10.78 -1.05 5.54
CA PRO A 30 -10.06 -0.23 6.52
C PRO A 30 -9.43 -1.06 7.65
N GLU A 31 -10.10 -2.09 8.14
CA GLU A 31 -9.62 -2.88 9.28
C GLU A 31 -8.26 -3.58 9.02
N PRO A 32 -8.13 -4.44 7.99
CA PRO A 32 -6.86 -5.11 7.70
C PRO A 32 -5.78 -4.12 7.28
N ILE A 33 -6.12 -3.03 6.57
CA ILE A 33 -5.13 -2.05 6.13
C ILE A 33 -4.57 -1.27 7.32
N LEU A 34 -5.41 -0.83 8.25
CA LEU A 34 -4.94 -0.13 9.45
C LEU A 34 -4.14 -1.04 10.38
N HIS A 35 -4.49 -2.32 10.45
CA HIS A 35 -3.67 -3.30 11.16
C HIS A 35 -2.26 -3.33 10.58
N SER A 36 -2.12 -3.42 9.26
CA SER A 36 -0.81 -3.45 8.59
C SER A 36 -0.03 -2.15 8.74
N ILE A 37 -0.70 -0.99 8.65
CA ILE A 37 -0.07 0.31 8.93
C ILE A 37 0.47 0.33 10.36
N THR A 38 -0.32 -0.14 11.32
CA THR A 38 0.08 -0.18 12.73
C THR A 38 1.21 -1.17 12.96
N ALA A 39 1.20 -2.33 12.28
CA ALA A 39 2.28 -3.30 12.32
C ALA A 39 3.58 -2.69 11.77
N PHE A 40 3.54 -2.06 10.60
CA PHE A 40 4.72 -1.39 10.01
C PHE A 40 5.20 -0.19 10.83
N ALA A 41 4.30 0.56 11.47
CA ALA A 41 4.66 1.68 12.34
C ALA A 41 5.28 1.24 13.67
N ASN A 42 4.89 0.06 14.18
CA ASN A 42 5.39 -0.51 15.43
C ASN A 42 6.58 -1.46 15.26
N ASP A 43 7.01 -1.73 14.02
CA ASP A 43 8.05 -2.71 13.75
C ASP A 43 9.39 -2.27 14.39
N PHE A 44 9.72 -2.93 15.51
CA PHE A 44 10.81 -2.61 16.43
C PHE A 44 12.21 -2.73 15.81
N ASP A 45 12.32 -3.36 14.64
CA ASP A 45 13.58 -3.58 13.94
C ASP A 45 14.11 -2.31 13.23
N ASN A 46 13.38 -1.19 13.33
CA ASN A 46 13.80 0.14 12.86
C ASN A 46 14.18 0.16 11.37
N LEU A 47 13.52 -0.72 10.62
CA LEU A 47 13.83 -1.09 9.26
C LEU A 47 13.31 -0.06 8.24
N GLY A 48 12.61 0.99 8.66
CA GLY A 48 12.24 2.14 7.81
C GLY A 48 10.85 2.08 7.15
N GLY A 49 9.91 1.31 7.71
CA GLY A 49 8.52 1.22 7.24
C GLY A 49 8.25 0.10 6.22
N GLY A 50 7.08 0.17 5.59
CA GLY A 50 6.59 -0.80 4.61
C GLY A 50 5.60 -0.18 3.62
N TYR A 51 5.25 -0.95 2.59
CA TYR A 51 4.34 -0.55 1.51
C TYR A 51 3.06 -1.38 1.56
N ILE A 52 1.91 -0.76 1.34
CA ILE A 52 0.62 -1.47 1.21
C ILE A 52 0.08 -1.18 -0.18
N VAL A 53 0.01 -2.18 -1.03
CA VAL A 53 -0.50 -2.01 -2.39
C VAL A 53 -1.96 -2.45 -2.46
N ILE A 54 -2.86 -1.50 -2.65
CA ILE A 54 -4.30 -1.69 -2.74
C ILE A 54 -4.74 -1.77 -4.20
N GLY A 55 -5.53 -2.78 -4.55
CA GLY A 55 -5.89 -3.13 -5.93
C GLY A 55 -5.09 -4.31 -6.49
N VAL A 56 -4.21 -4.92 -5.69
CA VAL A 56 -3.38 -6.06 -6.07
C VAL A 56 -3.65 -7.21 -5.11
N GLY A 57 -4.07 -8.36 -5.64
CA GLY A 57 -4.27 -9.55 -4.82
C GLY A 57 -2.94 -10.17 -4.40
N GLU A 58 -2.95 -10.93 -3.32
CA GLU A 58 -1.80 -11.71 -2.86
C GLU A 58 -1.99 -13.20 -3.20
N GLN A 59 -0.91 -13.88 -3.55
CA GLN A 59 -0.85 -15.34 -3.66
C GLN A 59 0.53 -15.83 -3.20
N ASN A 60 0.59 -16.53 -2.06
CA ASN A 60 1.81 -17.09 -1.48
C ASN A 60 2.90 -16.02 -1.21
N GLY A 61 2.50 -14.83 -0.77
CA GLY A 61 3.39 -13.69 -0.53
C GLY A 61 3.80 -12.91 -1.78
N TYR A 62 3.23 -13.24 -2.95
CA TYR A 62 3.53 -12.55 -4.21
C TYR A 62 2.29 -11.83 -4.76
N PRO A 63 2.47 -10.75 -5.53
CA PRO A 63 1.36 -10.09 -6.21
C PRO A 63 0.73 -11.04 -7.24
N ARG A 64 -0.60 -11.15 -7.20
CA ARG A 64 -1.38 -11.94 -8.14
C ARG A 64 -1.64 -11.13 -9.40
N PHE A 65 -1.21 -11.68 -10.53
CA PHE A 65 -1.48 -11.14 -11.86
C PHE A 65 -2.59 -11.93 -12.59
N PRO A 66 -3.37 -11.30 -13.49
CA PRO A 66 -3.43 -9.85 -13.71
C PRO A 66 -3.95 -9.12 -12.46
N VAL A 67 -3.47 -7.89 -12.23
CA VAL A 67 -3.90 -7.11 -11.07
C VAL A 67 -5.38 -6.78 -11.17
N LYS A 68 -6.06 -6.71 -10.02
CA LYS A 68 -7.50 -6.40 -9.97
C LYS A 68 -7.74 -4.94 -10.38
N GLY A 69 -6.90 -4.05 -9.86
CA GLY A 69 -7.06 -2.61 -9.97
C GLY A 69 -8.18 -2.07 -9.09
N LEU A 70 -8.23 -0.76 -9.03
CA LEU A 70 -9.28 0.04 -8.40
C LEU A 70 -9.96 0.89 -9.47
N GLU A 71 -11.23 1.22 -9.24
CA GLU A 71 -11.93 2.17 -10.11
C GLU A 71 -11.45 3.60 -9.84
N LYS A 72 -11.28 4.41 -10.90
CA LYS A 72 -10.74 5.78 -10.75
C LYS A 72 -11.56 6.68 -9.82
N ASN A 73 -12.87 6.48 -9.78
CA ASN A 73 -13.81 7.23 -8.95
C ASN A 73 -13.68 6.93 -7.45
N ILE A 74 -13.06 5.80 -7.06
CA ILE A 74 -12.90 5.43 -5.65
C ILE A 74 -11.52 5.79 -5.08
N LEU A 75 -10.54 6.14 -5.93
CA LEU A 75 -9.17 6.45 -5.49
C LEU A 75 -9.10 7.62 -4.50
N ASP A 76 -9.81 8.71 -4.77
CA ASP A 76 -9.84 9.90 -3.89
C ASP A 76 -10.53 9.59 -2.56
N THR A 77 -11.61 8.80 -2.60
CA THR A 77 -12.32 8.33 -1.41
C THR A 77 -11.40 7.51 -0.51
N ILE A 78 -10.71 6.52 -1.08
CA ILE A 78 -9.79 5.65 -0.31
C ILE A 78 -8.67 6.48 0.32
N GLN A 79 -8.04 7.38 -0.44
CA GLN A 79 -6.97 8.24 0.09
C GLN A 79 -7.45 9.07 1.30
N LYS A 80 -8.63 9.68 1.21
CA LYS A 80 -9.23 10.44 2.32
C LYS A 80 -9.54 9.55 3.51
N GLU A 81 -10.08 8.36 3.28
CA GLU A 81 -10.39 7.42 4.36
C GLU A 81 -9.12 6.95 5.08
N VAL A 82 -8.08 6.53 4.34
CA VAL A 82 -6.78 6.15 4.93
C VAL A 82 -6.23 7.29 5.78
N PHE A 83 -6.20 8.50 5.24
CA PHE A 83 -5.69 9.68 5.96
C PHE A 83 -6.48 9.95 7.24
N ASN A 84 -7.82 9.95 7.16
CA ASN A 84 -8.68 10.14 8.31
C ASN A 84 -8.47 9.06 9.37
N LYS A 85 -8.33 7.80 8.97
CA LYS A 85 -8.12 6.68 9.89
C LYS A 85 -6.73 6.70 10.53
N CYS A 86 -5.68 7.09 9.80
CA CYS A 86 -4.33 7.20 10.34
C CYS A 86 -4.19 8.33 11.38
N ASN A 87 -5.03 9.37 11.32
CA ASN A 87 -5.04 10.41 12.36
C ASN A 87 -5.43 9.89 13.76
N PHE A 88 -5.99 8.68 13.87
CA PHE A 88 -6.30 8.04 15.15
C PHE A 88 -5.15 7.17 15.69
N ILE A 89 -4.02 7.05 14.96
CA ILE A 89 -2.83 6.33 15.42
C ILE A 89 -1.97 7.28 16.26
N GLU A 90 -1.53 6.82 17.44
CA GLU A 90 -0.65 7.57 18.34
C GLU A 90 0.72 6.88 18.48
N PRO A 91 1.85 7.59 18.28
CA PRO A 91 1.96 8.99 17.85
C PRO A 91 1.43 9.21 16.42
N ARG A 92 1.04 10.46 16.10
CA ARG A 92 0.37 10.79 14.83
C ARG A 92 1.14 10.24 13.63
N TYR A 93 0.51 9.30 12.92
CA TYR A 93 1.04 8.72 11.70
C TYR A 93 0.48 9.42 10.47
N ILE A 94 1.35 9.92 9.59
CA ILE A 94 0.96 10.54 8.31
C ILE A 94 1.40 9.60 7.18
N PRO A 95 0.47 8.85 6.56
CA PRO A 95 0.80 8.00 5.43
C PRO A 95 1.14 8.84 4.20
N VAL A 96 2.08 8.36 3.40
CA VAL A 96 2.26 8.81 2.02
C VAL A 96 1.43 7.88 1.16
N ILE A 97 0.49 8.43 0.38
CA ILE A 97 -0.39 7.64 -0.49
C ILE A 97 -0.23 8.15 -1.91
N GLU A 98 0.11 7.27 -2.85
CA GLU A 98 0.27 7.64 -4.26
C GLU A 98 -0.49 6.68 -5.19
N PRO A 99 -1.29 7.21 -6.14
CA PRO A 99 -1.85 6.38 -7.20
C PRO A 99 -0.77 5.96 -8.18
N ALA A 100 -0.80 4.69 -8.59
CA ALA A 100 0.08 4.14 -9.61
C ALA A 100 -0.72 3.39 -10.68
N LEU A 101 -0.13 3.24 -11.86
CA LEU A 101 -0.71 2.49 -12.96
C LEU A 101 0.11 1.22 -13.19
N ILE A 102 -0.54 0.06 -13.12
CA ILE A 102 0.11 -1.26 -13.26
C ILE A 102 -0.71 -2.09 -14.23
N ASP A 103 -0.08 -2.55 -15.32
CA ASP A 103 -0.78 -3.27 -16.40
C ASP A 103 -2.04 -2.53 -16.91
N GLY A 104 -2.01 -1.20 -16.90
CA GLY A 104 -3.15 -0.35 -17.32
C GLY A 104 -4.30 -0.27 -16.31
N ARG A 105 -4.09 -0.72 -15.06
CA ARG A 105 -5.05 -0.65 -13.95
C ARG A 105 -4.54 0.32 -12.88
N ASP A 106 -5.42 1.16 -12.36
CA ASP A 106 -5.09 2.05 -11.25
C ASP A 106 -4.99 1.26 -9.94
N VAL A 107 -3.98 1.56 -9.13
CA VAL A 107 -3.77 1.00 -7.79
C VAL A 107 -3.35 2.13 -6.85
N LEU A 108 -3.42 1.88 -5.54
CA LEU A 108 -2.89 2.79 -4.52
C LEU A 108 -1.77 2.13 -3.75
N ILE A 109 -0.82 2.94 -3.29
CA ILE A 109 0.32 2.55 -2.46
C ILE A 109 0.36 3.46 -1.26
#